data_AF-M7ZJ02-F1
#
_entry.id   AF-M7ZJ02-F1
#
_cell.length_a   1.000
_cell.length_b   1.000
_cell.length_c   1.000
_cell.angle_alpha   90.00
_cell.angle_beta   90.00
_cell.angle_gamma   90.00
#
_symmetry.space_group_name_H-M   'P 1'
#
loop_
_entity.id
_entity.type
_entity.pdbx_description
1 polymer ?
#
loop_
_entity_poly.entity_id
_entity_poly.type
_entity_poly.pdbx_seq_one_letter_code
_entity_poly.pdbx_strand_id
1 'polypeptide(L)'
;MYERARGADSPWHDYLRLIPDCEPVPLVWPEDEAARLLAGTELDKVKPSPVQISRQTVKQDREFLCEDWKECIEPLISSGELGVKPDDLSLEKYFAAKSLLSSRSFRIDKYHGSGMVPLADLFNHKTDGEHVHFTKSDDSDSDEEEDGDDQSNADSDEEEDGDDQSNADSGEEGDVDQSNIDLVEEKDDDDQSNASADEPSTVENSTAKPSGEGYNDEDLEMIIVRDANPGDEVYNTYGTMGNAALLHRYGFTELDNPYDIVNIDLTLVTKWCSSKYSHRYAKARVSLWHKLGYSGCTSEDAEYFEISYDGEPQLELLILLYIIFLEPEVYDKLVCVAEDLVGDDDQHDEQDTIDSFAKVVEVTRPAKNGVEKLPDVKKLLQSESIGSALASIADNRESLYGSSTLKDDEEKLRTCSPVSERNIYHSLVLRVSERKILGRLRKHACSWPKTKKRKHT
;
A
#
# COMPACT_ATOMS: atom_id res chain seq x y z
N MET A 1 7.76 6.66 -25.74
CA MET A 1 7.15 7.48 -26.82
C MET A 1 8.09 7.73 -27.99
N TYR A 2 9.28 8.28 -27.73
CA TYR A 2 10.31 8.54 -28.74
C TYR A 2 10.60 7.35 -29.67
N GLU A 3 10.92 6.19 -29.09
CA GLU A 3 11.20 4.96 -29.84
C GLU A 3 10.01 4.51 -30.71
N ARG A 4 8.78 4.69 -30.22
CA ARG A 4 7.57 4.37 -30.98
C ARG A 4 7.40 5.32 -32.18
N ALA A 5 7.75 6.61 -32.04
CA ALA A 5 7.70 7.60 -33.12
C ALA A 5 8.72 7.33 -34.24
N ARG A 6 9.87 6.72 -33.92
CA ARG A 6 10.88 6.32 -34.90
C ARG A 6 10.46 5.16 -35.81
N GLY A 7 9.41 4.43 -35.45
CA GLY A 7 8.93 3.31 -36.25
C GLY A 7 10.04 2.28 -36.51
N ALA A 8 10.24 1.91 -37.77
CA ALA A 8 11.21 0.87 -38.16
C ALA A 8 12.68 1.23 -37.85
N ASP A 9 12.98 2.50 -37.57
CA ASP A 9 14.33 2.95 -37.21
C ASP A 9 14.63 2.78 -35.70
N SER A 10 13.66 2.28 -34.93
CA SER A 10 13.84 1.93 -33.52
C SER A 10 14.38 0.51 -33.37
N PRO A 11 15.40 0.27 -32.51
CA PRO A 11 15.80 -1.10 -32.16
C PRO A 11 14.68 -1.87 -31.46
N TRP A 12 13.70 -1.17 -30.88
CA TRP A 12 12.56 -1.75 -30.18
C TRP A 12 11.31 -1.87 -31.07
N HIS A 13 11.42 -1.60 -32.38
CA HIS A 13 10.26 -1.54 -33.29
C HIS A 13 9.38 -2.80 -33.22
N ASP A 14 10.01 -3.97 -33.27
CA ASP A 14 9.28 -5.24 -33.27
C ASP A 14 8.59 -5.50 -31.93
N TYR A 15 9.26 -5.22 -30.81
CA TYR A 15 8.68 -5.32 -29.47
C TYR A 15 7.50 -4.35 -29.28
N LEU A 16 7.70 -3.08 -29.62
CA LEU A 16 6.69 -2.03 -29.46
C LEU A 16 5.44 -2.24 -30.33
N ARG A 17 5.55 -3.05 -31.40
CA ARG A 17 4.43 -3.47 -32.26
C ARG A 17 3.66 -4.65 -31.69
N LEU A 18 4.24 -5.44 -30.79
CA LEU A 18 3.59 -6.59 -30.14
C LEU A 18 2.73 -6.15 -28.95
N ILE A 19 3.15 -5.14 -28.20
CA ILE A 19 2.39 -4.59 -27.07
C ILE A 19 1.26 -3.66 -27.58
N PRO A 20 0.16 -3.53 -26.82
CA PRO A 20 -0.93 -2.62 -27.20
C PRO A 20 -0.48 -1.16 -27.20
N ASP A 21 -1.30 -0.29 -27.79
CA ASP A 21 -1.04 1.15 -27.79
C ASP A 21 -1.13 1.74 -26.38
N CYS A 22 -2.09 1.26 -25.58
CA CYS A 22 -2.27 1.56 -24.16
C CYS A 22 -2.87 0.35 -23.42
N GLU A 23 -2.68 0.30 -22.10
CA GLU A 23 -3.47 -0.59 -21.25
C GLU A 23 -4.72 0.14 -20.73
N PRO A 24 -5.85 -0.56 -20.51
CA PRO A 24 -7.13 0.05 -20.14
C PRO A 24 -7.22 0.29 -18.62
N VAL A 25 -6.21 0.95 -18.07
CA VAL A 25 -6.19 1.45 -16.70
C VAL A 25 -7.12 2.67 -16.54
N PRO A 26 -7.65 2.95 -15.33
CA PRO A 26 -8.50 4.11 -15.07
C PRO A 26 -7.96 5.45 -15.58
N LEU A 27 -6.63 5.63 -15.59
CA LEU A 27 -5.96 6.82 -16.10
C LEU A 27 -6.42 7.19 -17.53
N VAL A 28 -6.63 6.19 -18.39
CA VAL A 28 -7.00 6.38 -19.80
C VAL A 28 -8.50 6.28 -20.07
N TRP A 29 -9.33 6.05 -19.05
CA TRP A 29 -10.78 6.04 -19.20
C TRP A 29 -11.32 7.45 -19.49
N PRO A 30 -12.51 7.59 -20.11
CA PRO A 30 -13.20 8.87 -20.15
C PRO A 30 -13.42 9.42 -18.74
N GLU A 31 -13.13 10.71 -18.52
CA GLU A 31 -13.11 11.30 -17.17
C GLU A 31 -14.47 11.20 -16.46
N ASP A 32 -15.56 11.47 -17.18
CA ASP A 32 -16.92 11.35 -16.65
C ASP A 32 -17.35 9.91 -16.38
N GLU A 33 -16.76 8.96 -17.09
CA GLU A 33 -16.99 7.54 -16.89
C GLU A 33 -16.23 7.04 -15.65
N ALA A 34 -14.93 7.34 -15.54
CA ALA A 34 -14.11 6.99 -14.39
C ALA A 34 -14.69 7.55 -13.08
N ALA A 35 -15.05 8.85 -13.07
CA ALA A 35 -15.64 9.49 -11.90
C ALA A 35 -16.97 8.85 -11.47
N ARG A 36 -17.79 8.38 -12.42
CA ARG A 36 -19.08 7.73 -12.10
C ARG A 36 -18.91 6.27 -11.66
N LEU A 37 -18.03 5.52 -12.33
CA LEU A 37 -17.90 4.09 -12.11
C LEU A 37 -17.11 3.78 -10.83
N LEU A 38 -16.09 4.58 -10.52
CA LEU A 38 -15.23 4.39 -9.36
C LEU A 38 -15.74 5.11 -8.11
N ALA A 39 -16.84 5.85 -8.19
CA ALA A 39 -17.39 6.60 -7.07
C ALA A 39 -17.53 5.75 -5.78
N GLY A 40 -16.93 6.23 -4.70
CA GLY A 40 -16.89 5.61 -3.38
C GLY A 40 -15.94 4.43 -3.22
N THR A 41 -15.25 3.98 -4.28
CA THR A 41 -14.25 2.90 -4.21
C THR A 41 -12.92 3.38 -3.66
N GLU A 42 -12.00 2.46 -3.43
CA GLU A 42 -10.62 2.80 -3.04
C GLU A 42 -9.87 3.64 -4.10
N LEU A 43 -10.37 3.71 -5.34
CA LEU A 43 -9.86 4.60 -6.39
C LEU A 43 -10.57 5.95 -6.45
N ASP A 44 -11.55 6.19 -5.58
CA ASP A 44 -12.24 7.46 -5.36
C ASP A 44 -11.92 8.04 -3.98
N LYS A 45 -10.64 7.98 -3.58
CA LYS A 45 -10.18 8.67 -2.37
C LYS A 45 -10.37 10.17 -2.57
N VAL A 46 -11.31 10.74 -1.82
CA VAL A 46 -11.66 12.16 -1.86
C VAL A 46 -10.82 12.91 -0.85
N LYS A 47 -9.89 13.77 -1.30
CA LYS A 47 -9.17 14.68 -0.41
C LYS A 47 -10.14 15.68 0.26
N PRO A 48 -10.20 15.74 1.60
CA PRO A 48 -10.95 16.78 2.30
C PRO A 48 -10.10 18.06 2.39
N SER A 49 -10.16 18.93 1.39
CA SER A 49 -9.59 20.29 1.46
C SER A 49 -10.70 21.37 1.46
N PRO A 50 -10.68 22.35 2.39
CA PRO A 50 -11.60 23.48 2.36
C PRO A 50 -11.31 24.51 1.24
N VAL A 51 -10.16 24.40 0.56
CA VAL A 51 -9.64 25.41 -0.38
C VAL A 51 -9.35 24.85 -1.78
N GLN A 52 -9.31 23.53 -1.95
CA GLN A 52 -9.17 22.89 -3.27
C GLN A 52 -10.32 21.91 -3.52
N ILE A 53 -10.84 21.95 -4.75
CA ILE A 53 -11.89 21.06 -5.26
C ILE A 53 -11.47 19.61 -4.97
N SER A 54 -12.33 18.84 -4.32
CA SER A 54 -12.18 17.40 -4.09
C SER A 54 -11.63 16.68 -5.33
N ARG A 55 -10.47 16.03 -5.22
CA ARG A 55 -9.86 15.28 -6.32
C ARG A 55 -9.75 13.80 -5.97
N GLN A 56 -10.18 12.99 -6.92
CA GLN A 56 -10.10 11.52 -6.96
C GLN A 56 -8.68 11.10 -7.36
N THR A 57 -8.15 9.98 -6.86
CA THR A 57 -6.80 9.45 -7.18
C THR A 57 -6.49 9.51 -8.67
N VAL A 58 -7.36 8.92 -9.51
CA VAL A 58 -7.21 8.91 -10.97
C VAL A 58 -7.20 10.32 -11.58
N LYS A 59 -7.93 11.26 -10.98
CA LYS A 59 -7.97 12.64 -11.44
C LYS A 59 -6.69 13.39 -11.10
N GLN A 60 -6.14 13.15 -9.91
CA GLN A 60 -4.88 13.73 -9.48
C GLN A 60 -3.73 13.25 -10.36
N ASP A 61 -3.65 11.94 -10.65
CA ASP A 61 -2.65 11.37 -11.57
C ASP A 61 -2.68 12.07 -12.94
N ARG A 62 -3.90 12.30 -13.48
CA ARG A 62 -4.06 13.00 -14.76
C ARG A 62 -3.57 14.44 -14.70
N GLU A 63 -3.81 15.14 -13.60
CA GLU A 63 -3.39 16.53 -13.44
C GLU A 63 -1.87 16.62 -13.33
N PHE A 64 -1.23 15.78 -12.52
CA PHE A 64 0.23 15.71 -12.43
C PHE A 64 0.86 15.40 -13.79
N LEU A 65 0.37 14.39 -14.49
CA LEU A 65 0.87 14.07 -15.84
C LEU A 65 0.62 15.21 -16.86
N CYS A 66 -0.43 16.02 -16.67
CA CYS A 66 -0.63 17.22 -17.50
C CYS A 66 0.35 18.34 -17.16
N GLU A 67 0.76 18.46 -15.90
CA GLU A 67 1.77 19.39 -15.43
C GLU A 67 3.15 18.97 -15.96
N ASP A 68 3.56 17.72 -15.76
CA ASP A 68 4.79 17.13 -16.33
C ASP A 68 4.86 17.31 -17.84
N TRP A 69 3.74 17.09 -18.54
CA TRP A 69 3.69 17.27 -19.99
C TRP A 69 4.03 18.71 -20.39
N LYS A 70 3.49 19.70 -19.68
CA LYS A 70 3.70 21.12 -20.00
C LYS A 70 5.08 21.61 -19.57
N GLU A 71 5.57 21.13 -18.43
CA GLU A 71 6.81 21.63 -17.83
C GLU A 71 8.05 20.92 -18.37
N CYS A 72 7.95 19.62 -18.66
CA CYS A 72 9.09 18.80 -19.06
C CYS A 72 9.04 18.41 -20.54
N ILE A 73 7.89 17.94 -21.03
CA ILE A 73 7.82 17.30 -22.35
C ILE A 73 7.61 18.31 -23.49
N GLU A 74 6.69 19.25 -23.35
CA GLU A 74 6.37 20.27 -24.35
C GLU A 74 7.59 21.17 -24.70
N PRO A 75 8.44 21.59 -23.73
CA PRO A 75 9.67 22.31 -24.03
C PRO A 75 10.67 21.49 -24.84
N LEU A 76 10.84 20.20 -24.54
CA LEU A 76 11.72 19.28 -25.29
C LEU A 76 11.24 19.05 -26.72
N ILE A 77 9.93 19.01 -26.95
CA ILE A 77 9.36 18.94 -28.30
C ILE A 77 9.64 20.25 -29.05
N SER A 78 9.45 21.38 -28.37
CA SER A 78 9.61 22.72 -28.93
C SER A 78 11.06 23.07 -29.28
N SER A 79 12.04 22.50 -28.57
CA SER A 79 13.47 22.69 -28.87
C SER A 79 13.87 22.08 -30.22
N GLY A 80 13.11 21.07 -30.70
CA GLY A 80 13.37 20.36 -31.94
C GLY A 80 14.55 19.38 -31.88
N GLU A 81 15.13 19.18 -30.71
CA GLU A 81 16.34 18.36 -30.49
C GLU A 81 16.07 16.86 -30.69
N LEU A 82 14.82 16.43 -30.53
CA LEU A 82 14.45 15.02 -30.63
C LEU A 82 14.47 14.48 -32.07
N GLY A 83 14.42 15.32 -33.10
CA GLY A 83 14.40 14.85 -34.48
C GLY A 83 13.17 14.00 -34.87
N VAL A 84 12.10 14.05 -34.06
CA VAL A 84 10.78 13.46 -34.33
C VAL A 84 9.79 14.57 -34.67
N LYS A 85 8.71 14.27 -35.41
CA LYS A 85 7.72 15.30 -35.71
C LYS A 85 6.93 15.62 -34.44
N PRO A 86 6.61 16.89 -34.16
CA PRO A 86 5.80 17.26 -33.01
C PRO A 86 4.47 16.49 -32.93
N ASP A 87 3.80 16.26 -34.07
CA ASP A 87 2.54 15.51 -34.15
C ASP A 87 2.68 14.02 -33.75
N ASP A 88 3.90 13.49 -33.73
CA ASP A 88 4.17 12.12 -33.30
C ASP A 88 4.16 11.98 -31.76
N LEU A 89 4.15 13.09 -31.02
CA LEU A 89 4.06 13.17 -29.58
C LEU A 89 2.81 13.97 -29.18
N SER A 90 1.98 13.42 -28.30
CA SER A 90 0.80 14.12 -27.78
C SER A 90 0.56 13.73 -26.33
N LEU A 91 -0.23 14.55 -25.63
CA LEU A 91 -0.65 14.24 -24.26
C LEU A 91 -1.40 12.88 -24.19
N GLU A 92 -2.20 12.53 -25.20
CA GLU A 92 -2.85 11.21 -25.22
C GLU A 92 -1.82 10.08 -25.34
N LYS A 93 -0.78 10.27 -26.15
CA LYS A 93 0.33 9.30 -26.26
C LYS A 93 1.17 9.25 -24.99
N TYR A 94 1.22 10.33 -24.20
CA TYR A 94 1.88 10.34 -22.89
C TYR A 94 1.10 9.52 -21.87
N PHE A 95 -0.22 9.70 -21.77
CA PHE A 95 -1.06 8.82 -20.96
C PHE A 95 -0.99 7.36 -21.40
N ALA A 96 -0.99 7.10 -22.72
CA ALA A 96 -0.83 5.76 -23.25
C ALA A 96 0.53 5.14 -22.86
N ALA A 97 1.62 5.90 -22.96
CA ALA A 97 2.93 5.43 -22.53
C ALA A 97 3.00 5.18 -21.02
N LYS A 98 2.42 6.07 -20.19
CA LYS A 98 2.34 5.88 -18.74
C LYS A 98 1.51 4.65 -18.37
N SER A 99 0.43 4.36 -19.10
CA SER A 99 -0.36 3.14 -18.89
C SER A 99 0.45 1.86 -19.14
N LEU A 100 1.33 1.87 -20.16
CA LEU A 100 2.21 0.73 -20.47
C LEU A 100 3.30 0.61 -19.41
N LEU A 101 3.94 1.72 -19.03
CA LEU A 101 4.98 1.70 -18.01
C LEU A 101 4.43 1.16 -16.68
N SER A 102 3.25 1.63 -16.26
CA SER A 102 2.61 1.19 -15.02
C SER A 102 2.25 -0.30 -15.00
N SER A 103 2.06 -0.92 -16.16
CA SER A 103 1.51 -2.28 -16.26
C SER A 103 2.54 -3.34 -16.66
N ARG A 104 3.69 -2.92 -17.19
CA ARG A 104 4.66 -3.82 -17.82
C ARG A 104 6.10 -3.58 -17.38
N SER A 105 6.38 -2.51 -16.64
CA SER A 105 7.74 -2.28 -16.15
C SER A 105 8.06 -3.18 -14.95
N PHE A 106 9.32 -3.54 -14.85
CA PHE A 106 9.91 -4.26 -13.73
C PHE A 106 10.95 -3.35 -13.08
N ARG A 107 11.08 -3.44 -11.75
CA ARG A 107 12.24 -2.88 -11.07
C ARG A 107 13.46 -3.74 -11.44
N ILE A 108 14.46 -3.12 -12.05
CA ILE A 108 15.67 -3.80 -12.54
C ILE A 108 16.69 -3.85 -11.41
N ASP A 109 17.10 -2.68 -10.91
CA ASP A 109 17.94 -2.52 -9.72
C ASP A 109 17.97 -1.05 -9.28
N LYS A 110 18.73 -0.73 -8.23
CA LYS A 110 18.87 0.64 -7.69
C LYS A 110 19.52 1.61 -8.68
N TYR A 111 20.31 1.13 -9.64
CA TYR A 111 21.03 1.97 -10.60
C TYR A 111 20.19 2.24 -11.85
N HIS A 112 19.54 1.21 -12.39
CA HIS A 112 18.74 1.27 -13.61
C HIS A 112 17.28 1.67 -13.37
N GLY A 113 16.78 1.53 -12.13
CA GLY A 113 15.39 1.84 -11.79
C GLY A 113 14.40 0.87 -12.43
N SER A 114 13.28 1.39 -12.93
CA SER A 114 12.23 0.58 -13.58
C SER A 114 12.34 0.61 -15.10
N GLY A 115 12.22 -0.54 -15.74
CA GLY A 115 12.32 -0.68 -17.18
C GLY A 115 11.36 -1.71 -17.76
N MET A 116 11.07 -1.58 -19.05
CA MET A 116 10.29 -2.57 -19.79
C MET A 116 11.22 -3.72 -20.16
N VAL A 117 10.87 -4.95 -19.79
CA VAL A 117 11.69 -6.14 -20.07
C VAL A 117 10.96 -7.01 -21.09
N PRO A 118 11.31 -6.94 -22.39
CA PRO A 118 10.68 -7.77 -23.40
C PRO A 118 10.77 -9.25 -23.05
N LEU A 119 9.74 -10.02 -23.41
CA LEU A 119 9.53 -11.42 -23.04
C LEU A 119 9.05 -11.61 -21.60
N ALA A 120 9.65 -10.94 -20.61
CA ALA A 120 9.18 -11.03 -19.23
C ALA A 120 7.80 -10.38 -19.05
N ASP A 121 7.56 -9.25 -19.72
CA ASP A 121 6.29 -8.51 -19.69
C ASP A 121 5.14 -9.17 -20.50
N LEU A 122 5.37 -10.37 -21.05
CA LEU A 122 4.35 -11.15 -21.75
C LEU A 122 3.50 -12.00 -20.81
N PHE A 123 4.06 -12.42 -19.67
CA PHE A 123 3.40 -13.32 -18.75
C PHE A 123 2.34 -12.58 -17.94
N ASN A 124 1.09 -13.02 -18.03
CA ASN A 124 -0.02 -12.46 -17.26
C ASN A 124 0.13 -12.76 -15.76
N HIS A 125 -0.51 -11.95 -14.94
CA HIS A 125 -0.58 -12.15 -13.49
C HIS A 125 -1.51 -13.31 -13.11
N LYS A 126 -1.15 -13.99 -12.02
CA LYS A 126 -2.09 -14.79 -11.25
C LYS A 126 -1.70 -14.83 -9.77
N THR A 127 -2.60 -14.34 -8.91
CA THR A 127 -2.46 -14.40 -7.46
C THR A 127 -2.26 -15.84 -6.96
N ASP A 128 -1.21 -16.06 -6.15
CA ASP A 128 -0.79 -17.35 -5.56
C ASP A 128 -0.69 -18.52 -6.57
N GLY A 129 -0.49 -18.18 -7.85
CA GLY A 129 -0.78 -19.04 -8.99
C GLY A 129 0.29 -19.03 -10.08
N GLU A 130 1.40 -18.36 -9.81
CA GLU A 130 2.49 -18.14 -10.75
C GLU A 130 3.27 -19.42 -11.06
N HIS A 131 3.68 -19.51 -12.32
CA HIS A 131 4.51 -20.56 -12.87
C HIS A 131 5.94 -20.09 -13.04
N VAL A 132 6.11 -18.80 -13.31
CA VAL A 132 7.39 -18.16 -13.49
C VAL A 132 7.51 -16.95 -12.56
N HIS A 133 8.75 -16.60 -12.25
CA HIS A 133 9.08 -15.47 -11.39
C HIS A 133 10.28 -14.72 -11.97
N PHE A 134 10.23 -13.38 -11.92
CA PHE A 134 11.30 -12.51 -12.39
C PHE A 134 12.32 -12.31 -11.27
N THR A 135 13.60 -12.55 -11.53
CA THR A 135 14.68 -12.43 -10.53
C THR A 135 15.97 -11.96 -11.20
N LYS A 136 16.90 -11.42 -10.41
CA LYS A 136 18.27 -11.15 -10.85
C LYS A 136 19.20 -12.26 -10.33
N SER A 137 20.25 -12.57 -11.10
CA SER A 137 21.18 -13.67 -10.82
C SER A 137 21.87 -13.66 -9.43
N ASP A 138 21.84 -12.53 -8.72
CA ASP A 138 22.55 -12.31 -7.45
C ASP A 138 21.62 -12.21 -6.21
N ASP A 139 20.32 -12.49 -6.35
CA ASP A 139 19.40 -12.58 -5.19
C ASP A 139 19.64 -13.91 -4.42
N SER A 140 20.79 -14.00 -3.75
CA SER A 140 21.00 -14.99 -2.69
C SER A 140 20.33 -14.51 -1.42
N ASP A 141 19.20 -15.14 -1.08
CA ASP A 141 18.59 -15.22 0.26
C ASP A 141 18.63 -13.93 1.09
N SER A 142 17.80 -12.96 0.71
CA SER A 142 17.17 -12.06 1.69
C SER A 142 15.69 -12.00 1.37
N ASP A 143 14.91 -12.83 2.05
CA ASP A 143 13.46 -12.71 2.14
C ASP A 143 13.13 -11.35 2.79
N GLU A 144 13.12 -10.29 2.01
CA GLU A 144 12.37 -9.08 2.31
C GLU A 144 11.07 -9.21 1.53
N GLU A 145 10.01 -9.61 2.25
CA GLU A 145 8.63 -9.51 1.79
C GLU A 145 8.44 -8.13 1.15
N GLU A 146 8.08 -8.10 -0.15
CA GLU A 146 7.83 -6.85 -0.88
C GLU A 146 6.59 -6.16 -0.29
N ASP A 147 6.79 -5.32 0.71
CA ASP A 147 5.82 -4.31 1.10
C ASP A 147 5.58 -3.38 -0.09
N GLY A 148 4.36 -3.42 -0.62
CA GLY A 148 3.90 -2.71 -1.80
C GLY A 148 3.80 -1.19 -1.68
N ASP A 149 4.70 -0.53 -0.94
CA ASP A 149 4.80 0.92 -0.86
C ASP A 149 5.69 1.48 -1.97
N ASP A 150 5.21 1.34 -3.20
CA ASP A 150 5.67 2.18 -4.31
C ASP A 150 4.87 3.49 -4.25
N GLN A 151 5.22 4.34 -3.28
CA GLN A 151 4.98 5.77 -3.40
C GLN A 151 5.80 6.24 -4.59
N SER A 152 5.12 6.59 -5.68
CA SER A 152 5.73 7.28 -6.80
C SER A 152 6.35 8.59 -6.29
N ASN A 153 7.65 8.57 -6.01
CA ASN A 153 8.43 9.79 -5.85
C ASN A 153 8.33 10.57 -7.15
N ALA A 154 7.62 11.69 -7.07
CA ALA A 154 7.88 12.82 -7.94
C ALA A 154 9.31 13.30 -7.64
N ASP A 155 10.18 13.27 -8.64
CA ASP A 155 11.46 13.96 -8.60
C ASP A 155 11.21 15.44 -8.28
N SER A 156 11.60 15.86 -7.09
CA SER A 156 11.83 17.27 -6.79
C SER A 156 13.31 17.43 -6.48
N ASP A 157 14.06 17.92 -7.46
CA ASP A 157 15.42 18.40 -7.32
C ASP A 157 15.45 19.48 -6.22
N GLU A 158 16.06 19.17 -5.07
CA GLU A 158 16.43 20.19 -4.09
C GLU A 158 17.73 20.86 -4.55
N GLU A 159 17.58 22.04 -5.14
CA GLU A 159 18.64 23.03 -5.31
C GLU A 159 19.19 23.43 -3.92
N GLU A 160 20.50 23.26 -3.71
CA GLU A 160 21.22 23.78 -2.55
C GLU A 160 21.16 25.31 -2.53
N ASP A 161 20.24 25.87 -1.74
CA ASP A 161 20.30 27.28 -1.34
C ASP A 161 21.40 27.47 -0.30
N GLY A 162 22.51 28.04 -0.75
CA GLY A 162 23.55 28.57 0.11
C GLY A 162 23.02 29.74 0.92
N ASP A 163 23.19 29.67 2.24
CA ASP A 163 23.04 30.84 3.11
C ASP A 163 24.32 31.08 3.91
N ASP A 164 24.91 32.22 3.58
CA ASP A 164 26.02 32.89 4.21
C ASP A 164 25.53 33.47 5.55
N GLN A 165 26.11 33.02 6.67
CA GLN A 165 26.14 33.86 7.85
C GLN A 165 27.39 33.63 8.71
N SER A 166 28.31 34.56 8.52
CA SER A 166 29.37 34.97 9.40
C SER A 166 29.00 34.96 10.90
N ASN A 167 29.81 34.29 11.71
CA ASN A 167 30.35 34.91 12.92
C ASN A 167 31.63 34.20 13.38
N ALA A 168 32.73 34.94 13.29
CA ALA A 168 34.03 34.59 13.84
C ALA A 168 34.21 35.20 15.23
N ASP A 169 35.25 34.70 15.91
CA ASP A 169 35.86 35.12 17.18
C ASP A 169 35.38 34.32 18.39
N SER A 170 36.19 33.59 19.16
CA SER A 170 37.65 33.48 19.38
C SER A 170 37.87 32.08 20.01
N GLY A 171 38.89 31.28 19.67
CA GLY A 171 40.31 31.46 19.96
C GLY A 171 40.74 30.49 21.08
N GLU A 172 41.45 29.41 20.75
CA GLU A 172 42.71 28.95 21.40
C GLU A 172 43.21 27.61 20.84
N GLU A 173 44.53 27.51 20.75
CA GLU A 173 45.36 26.53 20.04
C GLU A 173 45.57 25.21 20.81
N GLY A 174 45.90 24.13 20.09
CA GLY A 174 46.37 22.88 20.71
C GLY A 174 46.64 21.70 19.77
N ASP A 175 47.79 21.77 19.08
CA ASP A 175 48.71 20.73 18.56
C ASP A 175 48.27 19.26 18.29
N VAL A 176 48.53 18.86 17.03
CA VAL A 176 48.93 17.59 16.38
C VAL A 176 49.14 16.31 17.23
N ASP A 177 48.53 15.19 16.81
CA ASP A 177 49.26 13.92 16.54
C ASP A 177 48.48 12.95 15.61
N GLN A 178 49.21 12.32 14.68
CA GLN A 178 48.77 11.24 13.79
C GLN A 178 49.43 9.93 14.23
N SER A 179 48.66 8.83 14.39
CA SER A 179 49.14 7.49 13.97
C SER A 179 48.08 6.38 14.11
N ASN A 180 47.84 5.72 12.96
CA ASN A 180 47.77 4.27 12.71
C ASN A 180 46.94 3.32 13.61
N ILE A 181 45.88 2.77 12.99
CA ILE A 181 45.75 1.38 12.47
C ILE A 181 45.82 0.18 13.45
N ASP A 182 44.90 -0.76 13.15
CA ASP A 182 44.78 -2.19 13.50
C ASP A 182 44.02 -2.58 14.78
N LEU A 183 42.76 -2.98 14.57
CA LEU A 183 42.02 -3.90 15.44
C LEU A 183 42.08 -5.31 14.84
N VAL A 184 42.68 -6.21 15.60
CA VAL A 184 42.72 -7.66 15.37
C VAL A 184 41.91 -8.32 16.47
N GLU A 185 41.19 -9.39 16.08
CA GLU A 185 40.81 -10.55 16.90
C GLU A 185 39.76 -10.30 18.00
N GLU A 186 38.84 -11.20 18.34
CA GLU A 186 38.49 -12.57 17.96
C GLU A 186 37.20 -12.91 18.76
N LYS A 187 36.39 -13.87 18.23
CA LYS A 187 35.71 -14.99 18.94
C LYS A 187 34.78 -14.69 20.12
N ASP A 188 33.80 -15.51 20.48
CA ASP A 188 33.15 -16.72 20.00
C ASP A 188 31.92 -16.88 20.94
N ASP A 189 31.08 -17.86 20.62
CA ASP A 189 30.29 -18.69 21.54
C ASP A 189 28.83 -18.34 21.82
N ASP A 190 27.99 -19.22 21.25
CA ASP A 190 26.97 -20.04 21.90
C ASP A 190 25.78 -19.35 22.58
N ASP A 191 24.56 -19.63 22.10
CA ASP A 191 23.86 -20.81 22.66
C ASP A 191 22.68 -21.28 21.80
N GLN A 192 22.46 -22.59 21.92
CA GLN A 192 21.54 -23.44 21.21
C GLN A 192 20.09 -23.27 21.69
N SER A 193 19.12 -23.50 20.79
CA SER A 193 17.99 -24.36 21.17
C SER A 193 17.43 -25.16 19.99
N ASN A 194 17.39 -26.47 20.23
CA ASN A 194 16.87 -27.54 19.41
C ASN A 194 15.33 -27.57 19.37
N ALA A 195 14.74 -27.89 18.21
CA ALA A 195 13.65 -28.89 18.11
C ALA A 195 13.45 -29.42 16.67
N SER A 196 14.20 -30.49 16.36
CA SER A 196 13.83 -31.72 15.62
C SER A 196 12.31 -32.01 15.52
N ALA A 197 11.74 -32.72 14.55
CA ALA A 197 12.10 -33.28 13.24
C ALA A 197 10.81 -33.88 12.64
N ASP A 198 10.69 -33.96 11.32
CA ASP A 198 10.40 -35.20 10.57
C ASP A 198 10.47 -34.95 9.05
N GLU A 199 11.32 -35.75 8.38
CA GLU A 199 11.67 -35.74 6.96
C GLU A 199 10.72 -36.61 6.07
N PRO A 200 11.07 -36.99 4.82
CA PRO A 200 11.19 -36.17 3.60
C PRO A 200 10.34 -36.75 2.45
N SER A 201 10.10 -35.97 1.40
CA SER A 201 9.83 -36.55 0.06
C SER A 201 10.88 -36.07 -0.92
N THR A 202 11.78 -36.99 -1.23
CA THR A 202 12.83 -36.92 -2.24
C THR A 202 12.26 -36.60 -3.62
N VAL A 203 12.59 -35.44 -4.16
CA VAL A 203 12.82 -35.27 -5.59
C VAL A 203 14.15 -34.54 -5.72
N GLU A 204 15.20 -35.32 -6.02
CA GLU A 204 16.49 -34.78 -6.43
C GLU A 204 16.28 -34.05 -7.77
N ASN A 205 16.03 -32.74 -7.73
CA ASN A 205 16.23 -31.93 -8.92
C ASN A 205 17.73 -31.65 -9.01
N SER A 206 18.41 -32.41 -9.86
CA SER A 206 19.82 -32.23 -10.18
C SER A 206 20.00 -30.85 -10.83
N THR A 207 20.30 -29.83 -10.03
CA THR A 207 20.84 -28.55 -10.52
C THR A 207 22.29 -28.78 -10.93
N ALA A 208 22.47 -29.38 -12.11
CA ALA A 208 23.72 -29.28 -12.82
C ALA A 208 23.91 -27.79 -13.18
N LYS A 209 24.63 -27.05 -12.33
CA LYS A 209 25.18 -25.74 -12.70
C LYS A 209 25.98 -25.95 -14.00
N PRO A 210 25.59 -25.34 -15.13
CA PRO A 210 26.45 -25.33 -16.28
C PRO A 210 27.62 -24.44 -15.89
N SER A 211 28.78 -25.03 -15.63
CA SER A 211 30.04 -24.30 -15.54
C SER A 211 30.40 -23.82 -16.95
N GLY A 212 29.67 -22.81 -17.43
CA GLY A 212 29.93 -22.08 -18.66
C GLY A 212 30.43 -20.70 -18.28
N GLU A 213 31.63 -20.35 -18.75
CA GLU A 213 32.13 -18.98 -18.76
C GLU A 213 31.12 -18.10 -19.52
N GLY A 214 30.35 -17.27 -18.81
CA GLY A 214 29.35 -16.41 -19.45
C GLY A 214 28.21 -15.86 -18.58
N TYR A 215 28.06 -16.28 -17.31
CA TYR A 215 27.09 -15.64 -16.41
C TYR A 215 27.61 -14.24 -16.04
N ASN A 216 26.99 -13.21 -16.61
CA ASN A 216 27.24 -11.84 -16.21
C ASN A 216 26.29 -11.50 -15.08
N ASP A 217 26.80 -10.78 -14.08
CA ASP A 217 26.07 -10.23 -12.92
C ASP A 217 25.02 -9.15 -13.32
N GLU A 218 24.75 -9.03 -14.62
CA GLU A 218 23.82 -8.09 -15.23
C GLU A 218 22.62 -8.80 -15.89
N ASP A 219 22.57 -10.13 -15.85
CA ASP A 219 21.52 -10.90 -16.51
C ASP A 219 20.21 -10.89 -15.69
N LEU A 220 19.09 -10.64 -16.38
CA LEU A 220 17.74 -10.72 -15.83
C LEU A 220 17.14 -12.10 -16.16
N GLU A 221 16.61 -12.78 -15.15
CA GLU A 221 16.11 -14.14 -15.28
C GLU A 221 14.60 -14.23 -15.06
N MET A 222 13.95 -15.10 -15.83
CA MET A 222 12.58 -15.53 -15.59
C MET A 222 12.63 -17.03 -15.24
N ILE A 223 12.61 -17.33 -13.95
CA ILE A 223 12.77 -18.69 -13.44
C ILE A 223 11.41 -19.40 -13.35
N ILE A 224 11.42 -20.72 -13.46
CA ILE A 224 10.21 -21.54 -13.27
C ILE A 224 10.09 -21.90 -11.79
N VAL A 225 8.99 -21.51 -11.15
CA VAL A 225 8.71 -21.79 -9.74
C VAL A 225 7.59 -22.83 -9.55
N ARG A 226 6.80 -23.10 -10.60
CA ARG A 226 5.73 -24.11 -10.57
C ARG A 226 5.53 -24.73 -11.95
N ASP A 227 5.27 -26.03 -11.96
CA ASP A 227 4.96 -26.78 -13.19
C ASP A 227 3.65 -26.30 -13.84
N ALA A 228 3.66 -26.20 -15.17
CA ALA A 228 2.47 -25.96 -15.99
C ALA A 228 2.25 -27.16 -16.94
N ASN A 229 0.98 -27.53 -17.19
CA ASN A 229 0.70 -28.63 -18.12
C ASN A 229 0.85 -28.17 -19.58
N PRO A 230 1.12 -29.09 -20.52
CA PRO A 230 1.13 -28.76 -21.93
C PRO A 230 -0.20 -28.16 -22.40
N GLY A 231 -0.13 -26.92 -22.89
CA GLY A 231 -1.29 -26.17 -23.39
C GLY A 231 -1.91 -25.21 -22.37
N ASP A 232 -1.47 -25.24 -21.11
CA ASP A 232 -1.85 -24.24 -20.11
C ASP A 232 -1.13 -22.92 -20.37
N GLU A 233 -1.76 -21.82 -19.97
CA GLU A 233 -1.11 -20.52 -19.91
C GLU A 233 -0.11 -20.47 -18.74
N VAL A 234 1.03 -19.86 -18.98
CA VAL A 234 2.09 -19.63 -17.99
C VAL A 234 1.88 -18.24 -17.39
N TYR A 235 1.90 -18.14 -16.07
CA TYR A 235 1.58 -16.92 -15.34
C TYR A 235 2.80 -16.47 -14.54
N ASN A 236 2.98 -15.16 -14.43
CA ASN A 236 3.86 -14.52 -13.47
C ASN A 236 3.03 -14.04 -12.26
N THR A 237 3.71 -13.55 -11.21
CA THR A 237 3.12 -12.73 -10.16
C THR A 237 3.53 -11.27 -10.33
N TYR A 238 2.65 -10.35 -9.94
CA TYR A 238 2.90 -8.90 -9.94
C TYR A 238 3.00 -8.41 -8.48
N GLY A 239 3.19 -9.34 -7.54
CA GLY A 239 3.10 -9.10 -6.09
C GLY A 239 1.72 -9.41 -5.51
N THR A 240 1.61 -9.25 -4.19
CA THR A 240 0.39 -9.47 -3.40
C THR A 240 -0.46 -8.21 -3.37
N MET A 241 -1.29 -8.01 -4.40
CA MET A 241 -2.02 -6.76 -4.60
C MET A 241 -3.53 -6.94 -4.52
N GLY A 242 -4.21 -6.02 -3.83
CA GLY A 242 -5.66 -5.89 -3.89
C GLY A 242 -6.17 -5.33 -5.22
N ASN A 243 -7.45 -5.53 -5.50
CA ASN A 243 -8.14 -5.15 -6.73
C ASN A 243 -8.06 -3.66 -7.05
N ALA A 244 -8.00 -2.79 -6.06
CA ALA A 244 -7.82 -1.35 -6.30
C ALA A 244 -6.49 -1.09 -7.01
N ALA A 245 -5.41 -1.66 -6.49
CA ALA A 245 -4.07 -1.51 -7.05
C ALA A 245 -3.94 -2.26 -8.39
N LEU A 246 -4.50 -3.48 -8.50
CA LEU A 246 -4.53 -4.22 -9.77
C LEU A 246 -5.23 -3.42 -10.89
N LEU A 247 -6.37 -2.81 -10.57
CA LEU A 247 -7.10 -2.01 -11.54
C LEU A 247 -6.35 -0.74 -11.91
N HIS A 248 -5.81 -0.04 -10.92
CA HIS A 248 -5.08 1.21 -11.10
C HIS A 248 -3.83 1.02 -11.96
N ARG A 249 -3.03 -0.01 -11.69
CA ARG A 249 -1.73 -0.24 -12.35
C ARG A 249 -1.83 -1.09 -13.62
N TYR A 250 -2.70 -2.10 -13.65
CA TYR A 250 -2.73 -3.12 -14.72
C TYR A 250 -4.06 -3.20 -15.47
N GLY A 251 -5.10 -2.50 -15.03
CA GLY A 251 -6.37 -2.40 -15.77
C GLY A 251 -7.24 -3.65 -15.70
N PHE A 252 -7.06 -4.48 -14.67
CA PHE A 252 -7.93 -5.64 -14.42
C PHE A 252 -8.19 -5.83 -12.93
N THR A 253 -9.12 -6.74 -12.60
CA THR A 253 -9.45 -7.16 -11.24
C THR A 253 -9.72 -8.65 -11.23
N GLU A 254 -9.54 -9.27 -10.07
CA GLU A 254 -9.77 -10.68 -9.82
C GLU A 254 -10.98 -10.88 -8.90
N LEU A 255 -11.76 -11.94 -9.17
CA LEU A 255 -12.88 -12.30 -8.31
C LEU A 255 -12.35 -12.97 -7.05
N ASP A 256 -12.90 -12.55 -5.91
CA ASP A 256 -12.58 -13.11 -4.58
C ASP A 256 -11.07 -13.07 -4.24
N ASN A 257 -10.37 -12.02 -4.69
CA ASN A 257 -8.96 -11.75 -4.36
C ASN A 257 -8.76 -11.66 -2.82
N PRO A 258 -7.91 -12.52 -2.21
CA PRO A 258 -7.67 -12.54 -0.77
C PRO A 258 -6.85 -11.35 -0.26
N TYR A 259 -6.20 -10.60 -1.14
CA TYR A 259 -5.41 -9.41 -0.82
C TYR A 259 -6.23 -8.11 -0.94
N ASP A 260 -7.55 -8.21 -1.18
CA ASP A 260 -8.43 -7.04 -1.17
C ASP A 260 -8.54 -6.43 0.22
N ILE A 261 -8.46 -5.10 0.26
CA ILE A 261 -8.65 -4.27 1.45
C ILE A 261 -9.70 -3.19 1.21
N VAL A 262 -10.23 -2.63 2.28
CA VAL A 262 -11.04 -1.40 2.26
C VAL A 262 -10.51 -0.42 3.27
N ASN A 263 -10.38 0.84 2.87
CA ASN A 263 -9.88 1.89 3.75
C ASN A 263 -11.02 2.62 4.47
N ILE A 264 -10.76 2.93 5.73
CA ILE A 264 -11.59 3.79 6.58
C ILE A 264 -10.76 5.03 6.90
N ASP A 265 -11.05 6.14 6.22
CA ASP A 265 -10.38 7.41 6.50
C ASP A 265 -10.57 7.85 7.96
N LEU A 266 -9.52 8.39 8.57
CA LEU A 266 -9.60 8.99 9.91
C LEU A 266 -10.66 10.11 9.95
N THR A 267 -10.88 10.79 8.83
CA THR A 267 -11.95 11.80 8.71
C THR A 267 -13.35 11.19 8.85
N LEU A 268 -13.56 9.97 8.37
CA LEU A 268 -14.80 9.22 8.53
C LEU A 268 -15.02 8.83 9.99
N VAL A 269 -13.97 8.36 10.67
CA VAL A 269 -13.99 8.06 12.12
C VAL A 269 -14.29 9.31 12.94
N THR A 270 -13.64 10.43 12.60
CA THR A 270 -13.82 11.72 13.28
C THR A 270 -15.23 12.28 13.07
N LYS A 271 -15.78 12.14 11.86
CA LYS A 271 -17.16 12.52 11.52
C LYS A 271 -18.17 11.65 12.28
N TRP A 272 -17.94 10.34 12.34
CA TRP A 272 -18.74 9.44 13.16
C TRP A 272 -18.69 9.83 14.64
N CYS A 273 -17.51 10.09 15.20
CA CYS A 273 -17.35 10.49 16.59
C CYS A 273 -18.07 11.82 16.86
N SER A 274 -17.95 12.79 15.96
CA SER A 274 -18.62 14.10 16.05
C SER A 274 -20.15 14.03 15.91
N SER A 275 -20.70 12.92 15.39
CA SER A 275 -22.15 12.69 15.38
C SER A 275 -22.71 12.28 16.75
N LYS A 276 -21.84 11.74 17.62
CA LYS A 276 -22.19 11.26 18.97
C LYS A 276 -21.69 12.19 20.08
N TYR A 277 -20.56 12.85 19.84
CA TYR A 277 -19.84 13.69 20.79
C TYR A 277 -19.51 15.05 20.18
N SER A 278 -19.06 16.00 20.99
CA SER A 278 -18.66 17.31 20.47
C SER A 278 -17.41 17.22 19.59
N HIS A 279 -17.25 18.13 18.63
CA HIS A 279 -16.05 18.20 17.79
C HIS A 279 -14.75 18.33 18.62
N ARG A 280 -14.77 19.10 19.72
CA ARG A 280 -13.63 19.20 20.64
C ARG A 280 -13.29 17.87 21.30
N TYR A 281 -14.29 17.05 21.61
CA TYR A 281 -14.09 15.72 22.16
C TYR A 281 -13.39 14.82 21.16
N ALA A 282 -13.91 14.72 19.93
CA ALA A 282 -13.31 13.91 18.87
C ALA A 282 -11.85 14.32 18.62
N LYS A 283 -11.59 15.63 18.46
CA LYS A 283 -10.24 16.16 18.24
C LYS A 283 -9.30 15.82 19.40
N ALA A 284 -9.73 16.01 20.65
CA ALA A 284 -8.88 15.70 21.81
C ALA A 284 -8.49 14.22 21.88
N ARG A 285 -9.40 13.30 21.52
CA ARG A 285 -9.14 11.85 21.52
C ARG A 285 -8.16 11.45 20.43
N VAL A 286 -8.32 11.99 19.21
CA VAL A 286 -7.36 11.79 18.11
C VAL A 286 -5.99 12.39 18.48
N SER A 287 -5.95 13.58 19.08
CA SER A 287 -4.69 14.18 19.53
C SER A 287 -3.99 13.37 20.61
N LEU A 288 -4.72 12.77 21.55
CA LEU A 288 -4.11 11.87 22.53
C LEU A 288 -3.56 10.60 21.86
N TRP A 289 -4.30 10.03 20.92
CA TRP A 289 -3.89 8.84 20.20
C TRP A 289 -2.57 9.07 19.43
N HIS A 290 -2.42 10.19 18.72
CA HIS A 290 -1.12 10.58 18.13
C HIS A 290 -0.02 10.83 19.17
N LYS A 291 -0.35 11.47 20.29
CA LYS A 291 0.62 11.69 21.38
C LYS A 291 1.13 10.40 22.01
N LEU A 292 0.42 9.29 21.85
CA LEU A 292 0.83 7.96 22.30
C LEU A 292 1.67 7.22 21.24
N GLY A 293 2.04 7.89 20.14
CA GLY A 293 2.86 7.32 19.07
C GLY A 293 2.07 6.52 18.03
N TYR A 294 0.75 6.51 18.09
CA TYR A 294 -0.06 5.81 17.08
C TYR A 294 -0.36 6.69 15.87
N SER A 295 -0.34 6.07 14.70
CA SER A 295 -0.76 6.63 13.42
C SER A 295 -1.39 5.53 12.57
N GLY A 296 -2.27 5.91 11.65
CA GLY A 296 -2.78 5.01 10.61
C GLY A 296 -1.83 4.96 9.43
N CYS A 297 -2.24 4.26 8.37
CA CYS A 297 -1.56 4.34 7.09
C CYS A 297 -1.66 5.78 6.55
N THR A 298 -0.57 6.25 5.96
CA THR A 298 -0.49 7.62 5.40
C THR A 298 -0.34 7.57 3.89
N SER A 299 -1.00 8.49 3.20
CA SER A 299 -0.84 8.69 1.76
C SER A 299 -1.07 10.18 1.45
N GLU A 300 -0.02 10.89 1.02
CA GLU A 300 -0.05 12.25 0.47
C GLU A 300 -1.07 13.22 1.13
N ASP A 301 -1.14 13.29 2.47
CA ASP A 301 -2.04 14.12 3.30
C ASP A 301 -3.33 13.46 3.84
N ALA A 302 -3.55 12.17 3.59
CA ALA A 302 -4.66 11.42 4.18
C ALA A 302 -4.15 10.32 5.12
N GLU A 303 -4.80 10.23 6.28
CA GLU A 303 -4.59 9.14 7.24
C GLU A 303 -5.83 8.24 7.25
N TYR A 304 -5.60 6.94 7.12
CA TYR A 304 -6.66 5.94 7.00
C TYR A 304 -6.27 4.64 7.72
N PHE A 305 -7.27 3.78 7.88
CA PHE A 305 -7.10 2.45 8.46
C PHE A 305 -7.56 1.39 7.47
N GLU A 306 -6.81 0.31 7.36
CA GLU A 306 -7.15 -0.79 6.47
C GLU A 306 -8.05 -1.80 7.18
N ILE A 307 -9.00 -2.32 6.41
CA ILE A 307 -9.82 -3.48 6.76
C ILE A 307 -9.43 -4.60 5.82
N SER A 308 -8.91 -5.70 6.37
CA SER A 308 -8.46 -6.84 5.61
C SER A 308 -9.59 -7.55 4.86
N TYR A 309 -9.23 -8.46 3.96
CA TYR A 309 -10.21 -9.30 3.27
C TYR A 309 -11.19 -9.93 4.25
N ASP A 310 -10.76 -10.51 5.38
CA ASP A 310 -11.65 -11.16 6.35
C ASP A 310 -12.51 -10.21 7.17
N GLY A 311 -12.40 -8.90 6.95
CA GLY A 311 -13.11 -7.86 7.68
C GLY A 311 -12.46 -7.55 9.02
N GLU A 312 -11.18 -7.90 9.20
CA GLU A 312 -10.45 -7.56 10.42
C GLU A 312 -9.90 -6.13 10.29
N PRO A 313 -10.20 -5.24 11.26
CA PRO A 313 -9.66 -3.89 11.25
C PRO A 313 -8.22 -3.86 11.76
N GLN A 314 -7.41 -2.95 11.21
CA GLN A 314 -6.12 -2.58 11.80
C GLN A 314 -6.23 -2.26 13.30
N LEU A 315 -5.18 -2.61 14.04
CA LEU A 315 -5.15 -2.53 15.49
C LEU A 315 -5.24 -1.07 15.97
N GLU A 316 -4.62 -0.18 15.23
CA GLU A 316 -4.59 1.27 15.35
C GLU A 316 -6.00 1.87 15.43
N LEU A 317 -6.90 1.42 14.54
CA LEU A 317 -8.31 1.83 14.54
C LEU A 317 -9.01 1.38 15.82
N LEU A 318 -8.74 0.15 16.27
CA LEU A 318 -9.32 -0.38 17.51
C LEU A 318 -8.84 0.40 18.73
N ILE A 319 -7.56 0.74 18.79
CA ILE A 319 -6.97 1.54 19.87
C ILE A 319 -7.57 2.95 19.87
N LEU A 320 -7.73 3.59 18.70
CA LEU A 320 -8.40 4.89 18.61
C LEU A 320 -9.84 4.82 19.16
N LEU A 321 -10.60 3.80 18.77
CA LEU A 321 -11.95 3.59 19.28
C LEU A 321 -11.96 3.32 20.79
N TYR A 322 -10.99 2.55 21.31
CA TYR A 322 -10.81 2.35 22.74
C TYR A 322 -10.61 3.67 23.47
N ILE A 323 -9.69 4.52 23.00
CA ILE A 323 -9.42 5.84 23.56
C ILE A 323 -10.68 6.71 23.49
N ILE A 324 -11.41 6.69 22.37
CA ILE A 324 -12.68 7.41 22.22
C ILE A 324 -13.70 6.99 23.28
N PHE A 325 -13.71 5.74 23.73
CA PHE A 325 -14.66 5.27 24.75
C PHE A 325 -14.17 5.36 26.19
N LEU A 326 -12.93 5.82 26.46
CA LEU A 326 -12.45 5.98 27.84
C LEU A 326 -13.28 7.00 28.62
N GLU A 327 -13.66 6.64 29.85
CA GLU A 327 -14.31 7.55 30.79
C GLU A 327 -13.44 8.78 31.07
N PRO A 328 -14.02 9.96 31.36
CA PRO A 328 -13.27 11.21 31.54
C PRO A 328 -12.12 11.10 32.55
N GLU A 329 -12.35 10.47 33.71
CA GLU A 329 -11.35 10.32 34.76
C GLU A 329 -10.18 9.41 34.35
N VAL A 330 -10.45 8.44 33.48
CA VAL A 330 -9.44 7.51 32.97
C VAL A 330 -8.66 8.15 31.83
N TYR A 331 -9.35 8.87 30.96
CA TYR A 331 -8.74 9.68 29.90
C TYR A 331 -7.79 10.73 30.47
N ASP A 332 -8.21 11.50 31.48
CA ASP A 332 -7.38 12.54 32.09
C ASP A 332 -6.10 11.95 32.72
N LYS A 333 -6.18 10.76 33.32
CA LYS A 333 -5.01 10.03 33.81
C LYS A 333 -4.06 9.64 32.69
N LEU A 334 -4.59 9.10 31.59
CA LEU A 334 -3.79 8.72 30.43
C LEU A 334 -3.11 9.93 29.80
N VAL A 335 -3.81 11.07 29.69
CA VAL A 335 -3.23 12.34 29.22
C VAL A 335 -2.03 12.77 30.07
N CYS A 336 -2.10 12.62 31.40
CA CYS A 336 -1.02 13.03 32.30
C CYS A 336 0.28 12.22 32.14
N VAL A 337 0.19 11.00 31.63
CA VAL A 337 1.35 10.10 31.49
C VAL A 337 1.71 9.79 30.04
N ALA A 338 0.98 10.35 29.07
CA ALA A 338 1.12 9.99 27.65
C ALA A 338 2.55 10.18 27.13
N GLU A 339 3.22 11.27 27.52
CA GLU A 339 4.61 11.56 27.12
C GLU A 339 5.60 10.54 27.67
N ASP A 340 5.31 9.91 28.81
CA ASP A 340 6.17 8.89 29.42
C ASP A 340 5.95 7.49 28.81
N LEU A 341 4.92 7.30 27.99
CA LEU A 341 4.54 6.00 27.41
C LEU A 341 5.10 5.76 26.01
N VAL A 342 5.51 6.82 25.31
CA VAL A 342 6.12 6.74 23.98
C VAL A 342 7.53 6.16 24.13
N GLY A 343 7.83 5.09 23.40
CA GLY A 343 9.18 4.51 23.34
C GLY A 343 10.06 5.22 22.30
N ASP A 344 11.38 5.06 22.41
CA ASP A 344 12.36 5.58 21.45
C ASP A 344 12.50 4.70 20.18
N ASP A 345 11.67 3.66 20.01
CA ASP A 345 11.80 2.71 18.90
C ASP A 345 11.05 3.17 17.65
N ASP A 346 11.82 3.34 16.56
CA ASP A 346 11.37 3.65 15.21
C ASP A 346 10.89 2.39 14.44
N GLN A 347 10.73 1.25 15.10
CA GLN A 347 10.21 0.01 14.51
C GLN A 347 8.70 -0.08 14.77
N HIS A 348 7.94 -0.27 13.69
CA HIS A 348 6.48 -0.30 13.69
C HIS A 348 5.98 -1.65 13.17
N ASP A 349 6.36 -2.74 13.83
CA ASP A 349 5.68 -4.02 13.59
C ASP A 349 4.41 -4.14 14.45
N GLU A 350 3.56 -5.13 14.16
CA GLU A 350 2.31 -5.33 14.91
C GLU A 350 2.57 -5.60 16.41
N GLN A 351 3.71 -6.21 16.74
CA GLN A 351 4.09 -6.57 18.10
C GLN A 351 4.41 -5.33 18.93
N ASP A 352 5.12 -4.36 18.35
CA ASP A 352 5.42 -3.07 18.96
C ASP A 352 4.14 -2.27 19.27
N THR A 353 3.17 -2.26 18.35
CA THR A 353 1.85 -1.65 18.59
C THR A 353 1.14 -2.32 19.78
N ILE A 354 1.20 -3.67 19.87
CA ILE A 354 0.58 -4.41 20.98
C ILE A 354 1.28 -4.07 22.31
N ASP A 355 2.60 -4.01 22.35
CA ASP A 355 3.37 -3.72 23.56
C ASP A 355 3.17 -2.27 24.02
N SER A 356 3.13 -1.32 23.09
CA SER A 356 2.73 0.06 23.36
C SER A 356 1.32 0.12 23.96
N PHE A 357 0.37 -0.61 23.37
CA PHE A 357 -1.01 -0.62 23.88
C PHE A 357 -1.16 -1.32 25.23
N ALA A 358 -0.34 -2.33 25.53
CA ALA A 358 -0.30 -2.95 26.85
C ALA A 358 0.02 -1.93 27.95
N LYS A 359 0.97 -1.01 27.71
CA LYS A 359 1.28 0.09 28.65
C LYS A 359 0.08 1.03 28.84
N VAL A 360 -0.66 1.33 27.77
CA VAL A 360 -1.92 2.12 27.84
C VAL A 360 -2.97 1.39 28.69
N VAL A 361 -3.09 0.08 28.56
CA VAL A 361 -4.03 -0.75 29.35
C VAL A 361 -3.68 -0.72 30.83
N GLU A 362 -2.40 -0.80 31.21
CA GLU A 362 -1.97 -0.73 32.62
C GLU A 362 -2.43 0.55 33.32
N VAL A 363 -2.35 1.69 32.62
CA VAL A 363 -2.80 3.00 33.12
C VAL A 363 -4.32 3.08 33.17
N THR A 364 -4.99 2.61 32.13
CA THR A 364 -6.44 2.77 31.95
C THR A 364 -7.27 1.76 32.74
N ARG A 365 -6.68 0.61 33.09
CA ARG A 365 -7.27 -0.47 33.89
C ARG A 365 -6.30 -0.93 34.97
N PRO A 366 -6.10 -0.15 36.04
CA PRO A 366 -5.24 -0.57 37.13
C PRO A 366 -5.76 -1.88 37.75
N ALA A 367 -4.93 -2.92 37.71
CA ALA A 367 -5.29 -4.30 37.98
C ALA A 367 -6.07 -4.47 39.29
N LYS A 368 -7.21 -5.16 39.23
CA LYS A 368 -7.76 -5.81 40.42
C LYS A 368 -7.14 -7.19 40.68
N ASN A 369 -6.41 -7.79 39.73
CA ASN A 369 -5.65 -9.05 39.91
C ASN A 369 -4.71 -9.31 38.71
N GLY A 370 -3.40 -9.06 38.86
CA GLY A 370 -2.33 -9.68 38.06
C GLY A 370 -2.20 -9.27 36.60
N VAL A 371 -0.97 -9.34 36.08
CA VAL A 371 -0.55 -9.02 34.71
C VAL A 371 -1.35 -9.86 33.70
N GLU A 372 -2.20 -9.22 32.89
CA GLU A 372 -2.87 -9.86 31.76
C GLU A 372 -1.81 -10.18 30.68
N LYS A 373 -1.80 -11.42 30.16
CA LYS A 373 -0.82 -11.83 29.13
C LYS A 373 -1.14 -11.16 27.78
N LEU A 374 -0.13 -10.95 26.94
CA LEU A 374 -0.19 -10.37 25.58
C LEU A 374 -1.41 -10.79 24.70
N PRO A 375 -1.85 -12.08 24.65
CA PRO A 375 -3.03 -12.49 23.86
C PRO A 375 -4.38 -12.03 24.42
N ASP A 376 -4.40 -11.44 25.61
CA ASP A 376 -5.60 -10.87 26.25
C ASP A 376 -5.88 -9.46 25.71
N VAL A 377 -4.85 -8.74 25.25
CA VAL A 377 -4.93 -7.33 24.88
C VAL A 377 -5.88 -7.07 23.71
N LYS A 378 -5.79 -7.87 22.62
CA LYS A 378 -6.76 -7.80 21.51
C LYS A 378 -8.20 -8.06 21.97
N LYS A 379 -8.43 -8.92 22.98
CA LYS A 379 -9.76 -9.17 23.53
C LYS A 379 -10.30 -7.96 24.31
N LEU A 380 -9.44 -7.13 24.89
CA LEU A 380 -9.87 -5.91 25.58
C LEU A 380 -10.44 -4.88 24.62
N LEU A 381 -10.00 -4.90 23.37
CA LEU A 381 -10.51 -4.08 22.26
C LEU A 381 -11.83 -4.61 21.70
N GLN A 382 -12.18 -5.87 21.98
CA GLN A 382 -13.44 -6.49 21.56
C GLN A 382 -14.58 -6.18 22.54
N SER A 383 -15.00 -4.91 22.58
CA SER A 383 -16.11 -4.45 23.42
C SER A 383 -17.40 -4.18 22.61
N GLU A 384 -18.56 -4.23 23.27
CA GLU A 384 -19.85 -3.92 22.65
C GLU A 384 -19.90 -2.49 22.06
N SER A 385 -19.25 -1.52 22.73
CA SER A 385 -19.18 -0.12 22.27
C SER A 385 -18.32 0.01 21.01
N ILE A 386 -17.15 -0.64 20.98
CA ILE A 386 -16.25 -0.63 19.81
C ILE A 386 -16.91 -1.39 18.65
N GLY A 387 -17.52 -2.54 18.89
CA GLY A 387 -18.25 -3.28 17.85
C GLY A 387 -19.41 -2.47 17.25
N SER A 388 -20.19 -1.77 18.10
CA SER A 388 -21.24 -0.87 17.60
C SER A 388 -20.68 0.34 16.85
N ALA A 389 -19.48 0.82 17.20
CA ALA A 389 -18.79 1.88 16.47
C ALA A 389 -18.38 1.41 15.08
N LEU A 390 -17.66 0.29 15.00
CA LEU A 390 -17.20 -0.30 13.75
C LEU A 390 -18.35 -0.57 12.78
N ALA A 391 -19.46 -1.14 13.27
CA ALA A 391 -20.64 -1.38 12.42
C ALA A 391 -21.20 -0.06 11.84
N SER A 392 -21.27 1.00 12.65
CA SER A 392 -21.76 2.31 12.21
C SER A 392 -20.78 3.03 11.28
N ILE A 393 -19.47 2.85 11.47
CA ILE A 393 -18.44 3.38 10.58
C ILE A 393 -18.48 2.63 9.24
N ALA A 394 -18.67 1.31 9.26
CA ALA A 394 -18.85 0.50 8.06
C ALA A 394 -20.09 0.93 7.26
N ASP A 395 -21.20 1.25 7.93
CA ASP A 395 -22.40 1.81 7.30
C ASP A 395 -22.12 3.18 6.65
N ASN A 396 -21.38 4.04 7.34
CA ASN A 396 -20.97 5.34 6.77
C ASN A 396 -20.05 5.14 5.56
N ARG A 397 -19.11 4.19 5.61
CA ARG A 397 -18.19 3.87 4.52
C ARG A 397 -18.93 3.29 3.31
N GLU A 398 -19.88 2.38 3.53
CA GLU A 398 -20.70 1.80 2.47
C GLU A 398 -21.61 2.83 1.80
N SER A 399 -22.05 3.86 2.54
CA SER A 399 -22.88 4.93 1.96
C SER A 399 -22.19 5.74 0.86
N LEU A 400 -20.84 5.67 0.77
CA LEU A 400 -20.07 6.36 -0.26
C LEU A 400 -20.27 5.77 -1.66
N TYR A 401 -20.67 4.49 -1.77
CA TYR A 401 -20.97 3.83 -3.06
C TYR A 401 -22.30 4.26 -3.69
N GLY A 402 -23.02 5.19 -3.06
CA GLY A 402 -24.33 5.66 -3.50
C GLY A 402 -25.49 4.77 -3.05
N SER A 403 -26.60 4.83 -3.78
CA SER A 403 -27.89 4.25 -3.35
C SER A 403 -28.10 2.79 -3.74
N SER A 404 -27.22 2.18 -4.54
CA SER A 404 -27.35 0.76 -4.88
C SER A 404 -26.97 -0.12 -3.69
N THR A 405 -27.54 -1.33 -3.65
CA THR A 405 -27.21 -2.34 -2.66
C THR A 405 -26.14 -3.30 -3.19
N LEU A 406 -25.45 -4.02 -2.29
CA LEU A 406 -24.55 -5.11 -2.66
C LEU A 406 -25.24 -6.12 -3.61
N LYS A 407 -26.50 -6.45 -3.35
CA LYS A 407 -27.26 -7.38 -4.19
C LYS A 407 -27.49 -6.85 -5.61
N ASP A 408 -27.76 -5.54 -5.74
CA ASP A 408 -27.92 -4.91 -7.05
C ASP A 408 -26.61 -4.93 -7.84
N ASP A 409 -25.49 -4.64 -7.18
CA ASP A 409 -24.16 -4.65 -7.79
C ASP A 409 -23.74 -6.08 -8.19
N GLU A 410 -24.01 -7.10 -7.35
CA GLU A 410 -23.81 -8.51 -7.69
C GLU A 410 -24.68 -8.98 -8.86
N GLU A 411 -25.93 -8.54 -8.95
CA GLU A 411 -26.81 -8.87 -10.06
C GLU A 411 -26.31 -8.26 -11.36
N LYS A 412 -25.91 -7.00 -11.33
CA LYS A 412 -25.28 -6.34 -12.48
C LYS A 412 -24.00 -7.05 -12.89
N LEU A 413 -23.12 -7.39 -11.94
CA LEU A 413 -21.86 -8.07 -12.22
C LEU A 413 -22.09 -9.41 -12.93
N ARG A 414 -23.09 -10.20 -12.51
CA ARG A 414 -23.45 -11.46 -13.17
C ARG A 414 -23.92 -11.30 -14.62
N THR A 415 -24.50 -10.16 -14.96
CA THR A 415 -25.01 -9.87 -16.31
C THR A 415 -24.04 -9.08 -17.17
N CYS A 416 -23.00 -8.51 -16.57
CA CYS A 416 -22.04 -7.63 -17.22
C CYS A 416 -21.00 -8.44 -18.01
N SER A 417 -20.69 -7.98 -19.21
CA SER A 417 -19.68 -8.62 -20.06
C SER A 417 -18.27 -8.11 -19.72
N PRO A 418 -17.33 -8.98 -19.31
CA PRO A 418 -15.96 -8.56 -19.01
C PRO A 418 -15.20 -8.04 -20.24
N VAL A 419 -15.67 -8.38 -21.45
CA VAL A 419 -15.01 -7.98 -22.71
C VAL A 419 -15.59 -6.70 -23.27
N SER A 420 -16.92 -6.61 -23.39
CA SER A 420 -17.58 -5.47 -24.04
C SER A 420 -17.91 -4.32 -23.09
N GLU A 421 -18.01 -4.59 -21.79
CA GLU A 421 -18.33 -3.62 -20.75
C GLU A 421 -17.21 -3.58 -19.69
N ARG A 422 -15.95 -3.66 -20.15
CA ARG A 422 -14.77 -3.87 -19.30
C ARG A 422 -14.68 -2.92 -18.09
N ASN A 423 -14.85 -1.62 -18.31
CA ASN A 423 -14.77 -0.62 -17.23
C ASN A 423 -15.88 -0.83 -16.18
N ILE A 424 -17.10 -1.12 -16.65
CA ILE A 424 -18.26 -1.43 -15.79
C ILE A 424 -18.00 -2.74 -15.03
N TYR A 425 -17.48 -3.76 -15.69
CA TYR A 425 -17.16 -5.03 -15.07
C TYR A 425 -16.16 -4.86 -13.92
N HIS A 426 -14.99 -4.25 -14.18
CA HIS A 426 -13.94 -4.12 -13.17
C HIS A 426 -14.34 -3.17 -12.02
N SER A 427 -15.06 -2.09 -12.30
CA SER A 427 -15.64 -1.24 -11.24
C SER A 427 -16.67 -1.98 -10.38
N LEU A 428 -17.48 -2.86 -10.98
CA LEU A 428 -18.41 -3.70 -10.22
C LEU A 428 -17.68 -4.73 -9.35
N VAL A 429 -16.61 -5.37 -9.86
CA VAL A 429 -15.80 -6.30 -9.07
C VAL A 429 -15.25 -5.60 -7.83
N LEU A 430 -14.65 -4.42 -8.01
CA LEU A 430 -14.10 -3.61 -6.92
C LEU A 430 -15.18 -3.26 -5.89
N ARG A 431 -16.30 -2.67 -6.33
CA ARG A 431 -17.41 -2.31 -5.41
C ARG A 431 -17.99 -3.50 -4.67
N VAL A 432 -18.14 -4.65 -5.34
CA VAL A 432 -18.69 -5.87 -4.73
C VAL A 432 -17.71 -6.42 -3.69
N SER A 433 -16.42 -6.48 -3.99
CA SER A 433 -15.42 -7.00 -3.06
C SER A 433 -15.30 -6.11 -1.82
N GLU A 434 -15.20 -4.80 -2.01
CA GLU A 434 -15.13 -3.83 -0.92
C GLU A 434 -16.39 -3.88 -0.02
N ARG A 435 -17.59 -3.96 -0.61
CA ARG A 435 -18.83 -4.12 0.18
C ARG A 435 -18.91 -5.46 0.91
N LYS A 436 -18.37 -6.54 0.33
CA LYS A 436 -18.26 -7.83 1.03
C LYS A 436 -17.35 -7.70 2.26
N ILE A 437 -16.21 -7.01 2.13
CA ILE A 437 -15.29 -6.71 3.25
C ILE A 437 -16.02 -5.95 4.36
N LEU A 438 -16.73 -4.86 4.02
CA LEU A 438 -17.54 -4.11 4.99
C LEU A 438 -18.64 -4.96 5.63
N GLY A 439 -19.22 -5.89 4.88
CA GLY A 439 -20.15 -6.89 5.39
C GLY A 439 -19.51 -7.84 6.40
N ARG A 440 -18.26 -8.28 6.15
CA ARG A 440 -17.49 -9.11 7.08
C ARG A 440 -17.07 -8.34 8.33
N LEU A 441 -16.64 -7.08 8.19
CA LEU A 441 -16.34 -6.19 9.32
C LEU A 441 -17.54 -6.07 10.28
N ARG A 442 -18.75 -5.88 9.75
CA ARG A 442 -19.96 -5.87 10.58
C ARG A 442 -20.21 -7.19 11.31
N LYS A 443 -20.01 -8.33 10.64
CA LYS A 443 -20.16 -9.66 11.26
C LYS A 443 -19.12 -9.86 12.36
N HIS A 444 -17.88 -9.49 12.09
CA HIS A 444 -16.77 -9.52 13.04
C HIS A 444 -17.14 -8.70 14.29
N ALA A 445 -17.54 -7.44 14.11
CA ALA A 445 -17.98 -6.55 15.19
C ALA A 445 -19.20 -7.07 15.97
N CYS A 446 -20.16 -7.74 15.32
CA CYS A 446 -21.34 -8.31 15.95
C CYS A 446 -21.05 -9.58 16.76
N SER A 447 -19.94 -10.26 16.48
CA SER A 447 -19.54 -11.50 17.16
C SER A 447 -18.97 -11.27 18.56
N TRP A 448 -18.59 -10.03 18.87
CA TRP A 448 -17.91 -9.69 20.12
C TRP A 448 -18.81 -9.78 21.36
N PRO A 449 -18.22 -10.04 22.54
CA PRO A 449 -18.97 -10.24 23.78
C PRO A 449 -19.86 -9.03 24.12
N LYS A 450 -21.17 -9.27 24.24
CA LYS A 450 -22.12 -8.27 24.74
C LYS A 450 -22.04 -8.21 26.27
N THR A 451 -21.96 -7.01 26.81
CA THR A 451 -21.92 -6.81 28.27
C THR A 451 -23.25 -7.29 28.87
N LYS A 452 -23.24 -8.41 29.60
CA LYS A 452 -24.41 -8.85 30.36
C LYS A 452 -24.72 -7.77 31.39
N LYS A 453 -25.76 -6.96 31.16
CA LYS A 453 -26.30 -6.05 32.18
C LYS A 453 -26.56 -6.88 33.44
N ARG A 454 -25.73 -6.69 34.48
CA ARG A 454 -26.00 -7.21 35.81
C ARG A 454 -27.36 -6.65 36.22
N LYS A 455 -28.38 -7.52 36.30
CA LYS A 455 -29.65 -7.17 36.93
C LYS A 455 -29.30 -6.78 38.37
N HIS A 456 -29.41 -5.51 38.70
CA HIS A 456 -29.53 -5.09 40.09
C HIS A 456 -30.88 -5.62 40.58
N THR A 457 -30.84 -6.73 41.32
CA THR A 457 -31.92 -7.19 42.20
C THR A 457 -31.77 -6.57 43.56
#